data_AF-A0A7S2RQ16-F1
#
_entry.id   AF-A0A7S2RQ16-F1
#
_cell.length_a   1.000
_cell.length_b   1.000
_cell.length_c   1.000
_cell.angle_alpha   90.00
_cell.angle_beta   90.00
_cell.angle_gamma   90.00
#
_symmetry.space_group_name_H-M   'P 1'
#
loop_
_entity.id
_entity.type
_entity.pdbx_description
1 polymer ?
#
loop_
_entity_poly.entity_id
_entity_poly.type
_entity_poly.pdbx_seq_one_letter_code
_entity_poly.pdbx_strand_id
1 'polypeptide(L)'
;YLRVVRKTDTSVNTMEIRDTKKQLKRHIKNAESTLRDLQTTVRLVENKRTQFLHINDEELYERKSLVSSSADRIKRTKSDMNSDEIKSKMVEDERKKLQRRTGDMGAKTSIEKENSTFIQDKHSQAQLMLQAQDEALDELDEAVTRVGGMAGTINEELHQQNKMLSELEENLDDAEEKLGMVMGKLGKMLKTKNKYQLATIVCLSIAVVILFFLVVWT
;
A
#
# COMPACT_ATOMS: atom_id res chain seq x y z
N TYR A 1 0.17 -27.21 -4.39
CA TYR A 1 1.51 -26.98 -4.97
C TYR A 1 2.47 -28.15 -4.73
N LEU A 2 3.06 -28.34 -3.54
CA LEU A 2 4.05 -29.42 -3.29
C LEU A 2 3.59 -30.81 -3.72
N ARG A 3 2.33 -31.14 -3.41
CA ARG A 3 1.71 -32.41 -3.83
C ARG A 3 1.67 -32.56 -5.35
N VAL A 4 1.39 -31.48 -6.08
CA VAL A 4 1.33 -31.47 -7.55
C VAL A 4 2.72 -31.73 -8.09
N VAL A 5 3.71 -30.92 -7.70
CA VAL A 5 5.12 -31.08 -8.10
C VAL A 5 5.66 -32.49 -7.85
N ARG A 6 5.33 -33.09 -6.70
CA ARG A 6 5.83 -34.44 -6.35
C ARG A 6 5.12 -35.57 -7.10
N LYS A 7 3.86 -35.40 -7.50
CA LYS A 7 3.03 -36.47 -8.09
C LYS A 7 2.91 -36.39 -9.61
N THR A 8 3.16 -35.24 -10.21
CA THR A 8 3.05 -35.03 -11.65
C THR A 8 4.43 -34.86 -12.29
N ASP A 9 4.55 -35.19 -13.58
CA ASP A 9 5.73 -34.87 -14.38
C ASP A 9 5.73 -33.36 -14.65
N THR A 10 6.68 -32.65 -14.05
CA THR A 10 6.68 -31.19 -14.08
C THR A 10 6.98 -30.60 -15.46
N SER A 11 7.63 -31.40 -16.30
CA SER A 11 8.02 -31.01 -17.67
C SER A 11 6.85 -31.08 -18.66
N VAL A 12 5.78 -31.81 -18.29
CA VAL A 12 4.55 -31.98 -19.07
C VAL A 12 3.44 -31.11 -18.51
N ASN A 13 3.28 -31.05 -17.19
CA ASN A 13 2.20 -30.32 -16.52
C ASN A 13 2.63 -28.89 -16.12
N THR A 14 3.36 -28.21 -17.01
CA THR A 14 3.95 -26.90 -16.75
C THR A 14 2.91 -25.83 -16.40
N MET A 15 1.76 -25.84 -17.09
CA MET A 15 0.66 -24.90 -16.85
C MET A 15 0.02 -25.09 -15.46
N GLU A 16 -0.34 -26.32 -15.08
CA GLU A 16 -0.94 -26.61 -13.77
C GLU A 16 0.03 -26.24 -12.63
N ILE A 17 1.32 -26.51 -12.79
CA ILE A 17 2.33 -26.15 -11.81
C ILE A 17 2.45 -24.63 -11.69
N ARG A 18 2.50 -23.91 -12.82
CA ARG A 18 2.55 -22.45 -12.83
C ARG A 18 1.32 -21.85 -12.17
N ASP A 19 0.12 -22.33 -12.51
CA ASP A 19 -1.14 -21.80 -11.97
C ASP A 19 -1.25 -22.07 -10.47
N THR A 20 -0.93 -23.29 -10.02
CA THR A 20 -0.96 -23.62 -8.59
C THR A 20 0.12 -22.87 -7.80
N LYS A 21 1.30 -22.60 -8.39
CA LYS A 21 2.33 -21.73 -7.80
C LYS A 21 1.84 -20.28 -7.69
N LYS A 22 1.23 -19.75 -8.75
CA LYS A 22 0.65 -18.39 -8.79
C LYS A 22 -0.45 -18.22 -7.74
N GLN A 23 -1.36 -19.19 -7.64
CA GLN A 23 -2.41 -19.20 -6.62
C GLN A 23 -1.82 -19.23 -5.21
N LEU A 24 -0.84 -20.11 -4.94
CA LEU A 24 -0.18 -20.17 -3.63
C LEU A 24 0.52 -18.84 -3.29
N LYS A 25 1.23 -18.23 -4.24
CA LYS A 25 1.88 -16.91 -4.06
C LYS A 25 0.86 -15.83 -3.72
N ARG A 26 -0.32 -15.81 -4.37
CA ARG A 26 -1.42 -14.88 -4.04
C ARG A 26 -1.96 -15.12 -2.63
N HIS A 27 -2.23 -16.36 -2.25
CA HIS A 27 -2.71 -16.68 -0.90
C HIS A 27 -1.68 -16.30 0.18
N ILE A 28 -0.38 -16.53 -0.07
CA ILE A 28 0.70 -16.10 0.84
C ILE A 28 0.70 -14.57 0.98
N LYS A 29 0.65 -13.81 -0.13
CA LYS A 29 0.61 -12.34 -0.08
C LYS A 29 -0.61 -11.83 0.73
N ASN A 30 -1.78 -12.42 0.52
CA ASN A 30 -2.98 -12.07 1.27
C ASN A 30 -2.82 -12.37 2.77
N ALA A 31 -2.31 -13.56 3.11
CA ALA A 31 -2.04 -13.95 4.49
C ALA A 31 -0.99 -13.06 5.17
N GLU A 32 0.07 -12.67 4.44
CA GLU A 32 1.08 -11.71 4.91
C GLU A 32 0.44 -10.33 5.19
N SER A 33 -0.51 -9.89 4.37
CA SER A 33 -1.26 -8.65 4.62
C SER A 33 -2.12 -8.74 5.87
N THR A 34 -2.98 -9.75 5.97
CA THR A 34 -3.83 -9.95 7.16
C THR A 34 -2.99 -10.11 8.43
N LEU A 35 -1.85 -10.79 8.35
CA LEU A 35 -0.94 -10.93 9.49
C LEU A 35 -0.35 -9.59 9.93
N ARG A 36 0.01 -8.69 9.00
CA ARG A 36 0.48 -7.34 9.33
C ARG A 36 -0.62 -6.53 10.04
N ASP A 37 -1.86 -6.66 9.61
CA ASP A 37 -2.99 -6.01 10.25
C ASP A 37 -3.19 -6.54 11.69
N LEU A 38 -3.19 -7.86 11.87
CA LEU A 38 -3.28 -8.50 13.19
C LEU A 38 -2.13 -8.12 14.12
N GLN A 39 -0.89 -8.07 13.60
CA GLN A 39 0.28 -7.57 14.34
C GLN A 39 0.06 -6.14 14.83
N THR A 40 -0.51 -5.29 13.98
CA THR A 40 -0.82 -3.90 14.32
C THR A 40 -1.90 -3.82 15.40
N THR A 41 -2.97 -4.61 15.27
CA THR A 41 -4.03 -4.69 16.28
C THR A 41 -3.52 -5.17 17.63
N VAL A 42 -2.69 -6.22 17.66
CA VAL A 42 -2.12 -6.74 18.90
C VAL A 42 -1.20 -5.71 19.57
N ARG A 43 -0.36 -5.02 18.80
CA ARG A 43 0.48 -3.93 19.32
C ARG A 43 -0.34 -2.76 19.85
N LEU A 44 -1.45 -2.41 19.19
CA LEU A 44 -2.35 -1.35 19.65
C LEU A 44 -2.96 -1.71 21.02
N VAL A 45 -3.46 -2.93 21.16
CA VAL A 45 -4.03 -3.43 22.42
C VAL A 45 -2.98 -3.45 23.53
N GLU A 46 -1.77 -3.91 23.21
CA GLU A 46 -0.63 -3.92 24.14
C GLU A 46 -0.23 -2.51 24.60
N ASN A 47 -0.18 -1.54 23.70
CA ASN A 47 0.22 -0.16 24.03
C ASN A 47 -0.88 0.62 24.76
N LYS A 48 -2.15 0.26 24.59
CA LYS A 48 -3.30 0.97 25.16
C LYS A 48 -4.13 0.09 26.11
N ARG A 49 -3.46 -0.67 27.00
CA ARG A 49 -4.13 -1.62 27.92
C ARG A 49 -5.33 -1.03 28.67
N THR A 50 -5.24 0.23 29.09
CA THR A 50 -6.31 0.93 29.83
C THR A 50 -7.57 1.18 29.01
N GLN A 51 -7.49 1.19 27.67
CA GLN A 51 -8.65 1.32 26.77
C GLN A 51 -9.27 -0.04 26.44
N PHE A 52 -8.56 -1.14 26.70
CA PHE A 52 -8.96 -2.52 26.37
C PHE A 52 -9.04 -3.40 27.63
N LEU A 53 -9.77 -2.93 28.65
CA LEU A 53 -9.89 -3.60 29.96
C LEU A 53 -10.53 -5.00 29.89
N HIS A 54 -11.30 -5.29 28.84
CA HIS A 54 -11.93 -6.59 28.63
C HIS A 54 -10.96 -7.66 28.11
N ILE A 55 -9.79 -7.28 27.61
CA ILE A 55 -8.75 -8.20 27.13
C ILE A 55 -7.76 -8.39 28.28
N ASN A 56 -7.71 -9.60 28.84
CA ASN A 56 -6.77 -9.92 29.90
C ASN A 56 -5.37 -10.29 29.34
N ASP A 57 -4.40 -10.49 30.22
CA ASP A 57 -3.01 -10.75 29.80
C ASP A 57 -2.82 -12.14 29.19
N GLU A 58 -3.63 -13.12 29.61
CA GLU A 58 -3.66 -14.47 29.04
C GLU A 58 -4.13 -14.43 27.59
N GLU A 59 -5.25 -13.77 27.31
CA GLU A 59 -5.78 -13.57 25.97
C GLU A 59 -4.80 -12.77 25.09
N LEU A 60 -4.16 -11.72 25.63
CA LEU A 60 -3.15 -10.97 24.89
C LEU A 60 -1.94 -11.84 24.53
N TYR A 61 -1.51 -12.72 25.44
CA TYR A 61 -0.44 -13.68 25.18
C TYR A 61 -0.83 -14.69 24.08
N GLU A 62 -2.05 -15.24 24.14
CA GLU A 62 -2.57 -16.14 23.10
C GLU A 62 -2.59 -15.47 21.72
N ARG A 63 -3.08 -14.22 21.65
CA ARG A 63 -3.11 -13.43 20.41
C ARG A 63 -1.70 -13.22 19.85
N LYS A 64 -0.72 -12.91 20.70
CA LYS A 64 0.70 -12.79 20.31
C LYS A 64 1.26 -14.11 19.79
N SER A 65 0.97 -15.21 20.48
CA SER A 65 1.40 -16.57 20.09
C SER A 65 0.81 -16.99 18.74
N LEU A 66 -0.47 -16.71 18.52
CA LEU A 66 -1.13 -16.96 17.24
C LEU A 66 -0.48 -16.17 16.10
N VAL A 67 -0.20 -14.89 16.31
CA VAL A 67 0.48 -14.03 15.33
C VAL A 67 1.89 -14.56 15.03
N SER A 68 2.66 -14.93 16.05
CA SER A 68 4.02 -15.47 15.89
C SER A 68 4.01 -16.80 15.13
N SER A 69 3.18 -17.75 15.56
CA SER A 69 3.08 -19.07 14.92
C SER A 69 2.56 -18.96 13.47
N SER A 70 1.66 -18.02 13.19
CA SER A 70 1.18 -17.74 11.83
C SER A 70 2.30 -17.18 10.95
N ALA A 71 3.12 -16.27 11.48
CA ALA A 71 4.30 -15.75 10.79
C ALA A 71 5.26 -16.89 10.39
N ASP A 72 5.55 -17.79 11.32
CA ASP A 72 6.43 -18.93 11.06
C ASP A 72 5.86 -19.90 10.03
N ARG A 73 4.54 -20.16 10.07
CA ARG A 73 3.86 -21.01 9.08
C ARG A 73 3.92 -20.40 7.68
N ILE A 74 3.71 -19.10 7.55
CA ILE A 74 3.83 -18.40 6.27
C ILE A 74 5.28 -18.48 5.76
N LYS A 75 6.26 -18.20 6.64
CA LYS A 75 7.69 -18.28 6.30
C LYS A 75 8.09 -19.67 5.81
N ARG A 76 7.67 -20.72 6.52
CA ARG A 76 7.91 -22.12 6.11
C ARG A 76 7.28 -22.43 4.76
N THR A 77 6.01 -22.07 4.56
CA THR A 77 5.30 -22.31 3.29
C THR A 77 6.02 -21.64 2.10
N LYS A 78 6.55 -20.42 2.30
CA LYS A 78 7.32 -19.69 1.29
C LYS A 78 8.67 -20.35 1.00
N SER A 79 9.33 -20.89 2.03
CA SER A 79 10.58 -21.66 1.90
C SER A 79 10.33 -22.96 1.14
N ASP A 80 9.31 -23.71 1.53
CA ASP A 80 8.99 -25.01 0.92
C ASP A 80 8.68 -24.85 -0.57
N MET A 81 7.95 -23.79 -0.95
CA MET A 81 7.63 -23.47 -2.35
C MET A 81 8.88 -23.22 -3.21
N ASN A 82 10.00 -22.82 -2.62
CA ASN A 82 11.27 -22.52 -3.31
C ASN A 82 12.39 -23.49 -2.93
N SER A 83 12.04 -24.62 -2.30
CA SER A 83 13.00 -25.60 -1.80
C SER A 83 13.83 -26.23 -2.92
N ASP A 84 15.05 -26.65 -2.58
CA ASP A 84 15.93 -27.31 -3.55
C ASP A 84 15.36 -28.65 -4.01
N GLU A 85 14.55 -29.33 -3.19
CA GLU A 85 13.81 -30.53 -3.57
C GLU A 85 12.95 -30.31 -4.83
N ILE A 86 12.23 -29.19 -4.90
CA ILE A 86 11.40 -28.84 -6.06
C ILE A 86 12.26 -28.57 -7.28
N LYS A 87 13.35 -27.82 -7.11
CA LYS A 87 14.26 -27.51 -8.22
C LYS A 87 14.88 -28.79 -8.77
N SER A 88 15.38 -29.66 -7.91
CA SER A 88 15.93 -30.96 -8.30
C SER A 88 14.91 -31.81 -9.02
N LYS A 89 13.66 -31.84 -8.55
CA LYS A 89 12.58 -32.56 -9.23
C LYS A 89 12.30 -32.02 -10.63
N MET A 90 12.25 -30.69 -10.78
CA MET A 90 12.05 -30.04 -12.07
C MET A 90 13.17 -30.31 -13.07
N VAL A 91 14.44 -30.29 -12.60
CA VAL A 91 15.61 -30.68 -13.41
C VAL A 91 15.51 -32.14 -13.86
N GLU A 92 15.16 -33.04 -12.94
CA GLU A 92 15.05 -34.46 -13.25
C GLU A 92 13.97 -34.75 -14.31
N ASP A 93 12.82 -34.09 -14.20
CA ASP A 93 11.71 -34.27 -15.13
C ASP A 93 12.01 -33.67 -16.51
N GLU A 94 12.61 -32.47 -16.60
CA GLU A 94 13.07 -31.91 -17.88
C GLU A 94 14.17 -32.77 -18.51
N ARG A 95 15.11 -33.30 -17.71
CA ARG A 95 16.09 -34.27 -18.19
C ARG A 95 15.39 -35.50 -18.77
N LYS A 96 14.43 -36.10 -18.07
CA LYS A 96 13.67 -37.27 -18.56
C LYS A 96 12.92 -36.98 -19.86
N LYS A 97 12.31 -35.80 -19.99
CA LYS A 97 11.63 -35.37 -21.22
C LYS A 97 12.58 -35.27 -22.41
N LEU A 98 13.78 -34.71 -22.21
CA LEU A 98 14.81 -34.67 -23.26
C LEU A 98 15.24 -36.07 -23.65
N GLN A 99 15.46 -36.96 -22.67
CA GLN A 99 15.80 -38.37 -22.90
C GLN A 99 14.74 -39.09 -23.75
N ARG A 100 13.45 -38.85 -23.46
CA ARG A 100 12.33 -39.36 -24.28
C ARG A 100 12.35 -38.82 -25.71
N ARG A 101 12.78 -37.57 -25.93
CA ARG A 101 12.84 -36.93 -27.26
C ARG A 101 14.06 -37.32 -28.09
N THR A 102 15.23 -37.46 -27.45
CA THR A 102 16.49 -37.73 -28.15
C THR A 102 16.73 -39.22 -28.40
N GLY A 103 16.04 -40.11 -27.67
CA GLY A 103 16.28 -41.55 -27.76
C GLY A 103 17.69 -41.94 -27.32
N ASP A 104 18.07 -43.20 -27.52
CA ASP A 104 19.48 -43.59 -27.44
C ASP A 104 20.18 -42.95 -28.64
N MET A 105 20.97 -41.90 -28.41
CA MET A 105 21.72 -41.16 -29.45
C MET A 105 22.81 -42.01 -30.12
N GLY A 106 22.72 -43.35 -30.05
CA GLY A 106 23.63 -44.29 -30.67
C GLY A 106 25.06 -44.16 -30.15
N ALA A 107 25.24 -43.69 -28.92
CA ALA A 107 26.55 -43.46 -28.33
C ALA A 107 27.22 -44.81 -28.04
N LYS A 108 28.21 -45.18 -28.87
CA LYS A 108 28.88 -46.48 -28.81
C LYS A 108 30.08 -46.47 -27.87
N THR A 109 30.71 -45.31 -27.70
CA THR A 109 31.89 -45.13 -26.84
C THR A 109 31.54 -44.41 -25.53
N SER A 110 32.34 -44.62 -24.48
CA SER A 110 32.13 -43.93 -23.19
C SER A 110 32.23 -42.40 -23.31
N ILE A 111 33.10 -41.90 -24.19
CA ILE A 111 33.29 -40.46 -24.43
C ILE A 111 32.05 -39.83 -25.08
N GLU A 112 31.44 -40.51 -26.06
CA GLU A 112 30.20 -40.04 -26.69
C GLU A 112 29.03 -40.01 -25.70
N LYS A 113 28.96 -40.99 -24.78
CA LYS A 113 27.94 -41.03 -23.71
C LYS A 113 28.10 -39.90 -22.70
N GLU A 114 29.33 -39.59 -22.30
CA GLU A 114 29.62 -38.46 -21.41
C GLU A 114 29.25 -37.12 -22.06
N ASN A 115 29.61 -36.94 -23.33
CA ASN A 115 29.29 -35.72 -24.07
C ASN A 115 27.76 -35.56 -24.27
N SER A 116 27.05 -36.63 -24.64
CA SER A 116 25.59 -36.59 -24.77
C SER A 116 24.91 -36.26 -23.44
N THR A 117 25.41 -36.80 -22.34
CA THR A 117 24.87 -36.53 -20.99
C THR A 117 25.12 -35.08 -20.59
N PHE A 118 26.31 -34.55 -20.86
CA PHE A 118 26.65 -33.14 -20.59
C PHE A 118 25.76 -32.17 -21.39
N ILE A 119 25.59 -32.42 -22.69
CA ILE A 119 24.73 -31.60 -23.55
C ILE A 119 23.28 -31.64 -23.07
N GLN A 120 22.79 -32.83 -22.68
CA GLN A 120 21.45 -32.98 -22.15
C GLN A 120 21.24 -32.22 -20.83
N ASP A 121 22.21 -32.29 -19.92
CA ASP A 121 22.17 -31.57 -18.65
C ASP A 121 22.13 -30.05 -18.88
N LYS A 122 23.02 -29.54 -19.75
CA LYS A 122 23.03 -28.12 -20.13
C LYS A 122 21.73 -27.66 -20.77
N HIS A 123 21.15 -28.47 -21.64
CA HIS A 123 19.86 -28.15 -22.27
C HIS A 123 18.73 -28.10 -21.24
N SER A 124 18.66 -29.06 -20.31
CA SER A 124 17.65 -29.07 -19.25
C SER A 124 17.72 -27.84 -18.34
N GLN A 125 18.94 -27.43 -17.97
CA GLN A 125 19.16 -26.22 -17.16
C GLN A 125 18.79 -24.95 -17.91
N ALA A 126 19.14 -24.84 -19.20
CA ALA A 126 18.77 -23.71 -20.03
C ALA A 126 17.24 -23.57 -20.16
N GLN A 127 16.53 -24.69 -20.32
CA GLN A 127 15.08 -24.69 -20.43
C GLN A 127 14.39 -24.25 -19.13
N LEU A 128 14.90 -24.68 -17.97
CA LEU A 128 14.41 -24.19 -16.68
C LEU A 128 14.72 -22.70 -16.46
N MET A 129 15.88 -22.22 -16.92
CA MET A 129 16.23 -20.80 -16.87
C MET A 129 15.29 -19.94 -17.74
N LEU A 130 14.89 -20.43 -18.92
CA LEU A 130 13.88 -19.77 -19.75
C LEU A 130 12.52 -19.75 -19.03
N GLN A 131 12.08 -20.87 -18.46
CA GLN A 131 10.83 -20.93 -17.70
C GLN A 131 10.82 -19.96 -16.50
N ALA A 132 11.95 -19.80 -15.81
CA ALA A 132 12.09 -18.85 -14.72
C ALA A 132 12.03 -17.38 -15.20
N GLN A 133 12.56 -17.09 -16.38
CA GLN A 133 12.45 -15.76 -17.00
C GLN A 133 11.00 -15.46 -17.42
N ASP A 134 10.29 -16.42 -18.00
CA ASP A 134 8.87 -16.26 -18.31
C ASP A 134 8.04 -15.95 -17.06
N GLU A 135 8.31 -16.65 -15.94
CA GLU A 135 7.66 -16.35 -14.65
C GLU A 135 7.99 -14.94 -14.14
N ALA A 136 9.23 -14.48 -14.34
CA ALA A 136 9.64 -13.12 -13.98
C ALA A 136 8.94 -12.07 -14.85
N LEU A 137 8.79 -12.33 -16.16
CA LEU A 137 8.04 -11.46 -17.08
C LEU A 137 6.56 -11.39 -16.71
N ASP A 138 5.94 -12.52 -16.35
CA ASP A 138 4.55 -12.56 -15.87
C ASP A 138 4.38 -11.69 -14.59
N GLU A 139 5.37 -11.68 -13.69
CA GLU A 139 5.34 -10.82 -12.49
C GLU A 139 5.54 -9.34 -12.82
N LEU A 140 6.41 -9.04 -13.79
CA LEU A 140 6.60 -7.67 -14.29
C LEU A 140 5.34 -7.16 -14.98
N ASP A 141 4.68 -7.96 -15.80
CA ASP A 141 3.42 -7.61 -16.45
C ASP A 141 2.32 -7.31 -15.41
N GLU A 142 2.20 -8.14 -14.37
CA GLU A 142 1.27 -7.88 -13.27
C GLU A 142 1.62 -6.59 -12.51
N ALA A 143 2.92 -6.28 -12.36
CA ALA A 143 3.38 -5.05 -11.73
C ALA A 143 3.11 -3.80 -12.59
N VAL A 144 3.39 -3.86 -13.89
CA VAL A 144 3.12 -2.78 -14.84
C VAL A 144 1.61 -2.52 -14.91
N THR A 145 0.79 -3.56 -14.97
CA THR A 145 -0.68 -3.43 -14.95
C THR A 145 -1.17 -2.69 -13.70
N ARG A 146 -0.63 -3.03 -12.51
CA ARG A 146 -0.97 -2.31 -11.27
C ARG A 146 -0.53 -0.86 -11.31
N VAL A 147 0.70 -0.58 -11.76
CA VAL A 147 1.22 0.80 -11.87
C VAL A 147 0.39 1.61 -12.86
N GLY A 148 0.00 1.03 -14.00
CA GLY A 148 -0.90 1.66 -14.97
C GLY A 148 -2.25 2.00 -14.37
N GLY A 149 -2.83 1.10 -13.57
CA GLY A 149 -4.06 1.37 -12.81
C GLY A 149 -3.90 2.52 -11.82
N MET A 150 -2.83 2.52 -11.03
CA MET A 150 -2.53 3.62 -10.10
C MET A 150 -2.32 4.95 -10.82
N ALA A 151 -1.61 4.96 -11.95
CA ALA A 151 -1.41 6.15 -12.77
C ALA A 151 -2.74 6.69 -13.31
N GLY A 152 -3.66 5.81 -13.71
CA GLY A 152 -5.03 6.17 -14.09
C GLY A 152 -5.78 6.83 -12.95
N THR A 153 -5.78 6.24 -11.75
CA THR A 153 -6.42 6.81 -10.56
C THR A 153 -5.82 8.16 -10.17
N ILE A 154 -4.49 8.30 -10.17
CA ILE A 154 -3.81 9.58 -9.89
C ILE A 154 -4.23 10.64 -10.91
N ASN A 155 -4.33 10.29 -12.19
CA ASN A 155 -4.77 11.22 -13.23
C ASN A 155 -6.22 11.69 -13.01
N GLU A 156 -7.11 10.78 -12.61
CA GLU A 156 -8.49 11.13 -12.25
C GLU A 156 -8.56 12.02 -11.00
N GLU A 157 -7.79 11.70 -9.95
CA GLU A 157 -7.71 12.50 -8.73
C GLU A 157 -7.13 13.89 -8.99
N LEU A 158 -6.10 14.01 -9.83
CA LEU A 158 -5.55 15.30 -10.24
C LEU A 158 -6.59 16.14 -11.01
N HIS A 159 -7.38 15.51 -11.89
CA HIS A 159 -8.45 16.21 -12.59
C HIS A 159 -9.54 16.71 -11.63
N GLN A 160 -9.94 15.88 -10.65
CA GLN A 160 -10.89 16.27 -9.61
C GLN A 160 -10.34 17.39 -8.73
N GLN A 161 -9.06 17.32 -8.33
CA GLN A 161 -8.40 18.37 -7.55
C GLN A 161 -8.30 19.67 -8.33
N ASN A 162 -8.03 19.64 -9.63
CA ASN A 162 -8.01 20.83 -10.47
C ASN A 162 -9.39 21.52 -10.53
N LYS A 163 -10.46 20.71 -10.62
CA LYS A 163 -11.83 21.24 -10.55
C LYS A 163 -12.12 21.89 -9.18
N MET A 164 -11.75 21.22 -8.09
CA MET A 164 -11.92 21.77 -6.73
C MET A 164 -11.12 23.05 -6.51
N LEU A 165 -9.93 23.18 -7.11
CA LEU A 165 -9.13 24.40 -7.06
C LEU A 165 -9.82 25.57 -7.78
N SER A 166 -10.42 25.32 -8.95
CA SER A 166 -11.19 26.34 -9.67
C SER A 166 -12.42 26.79 -8.88
N GLU A 167 -13.12 25.86 -8.21
CA GLU A 167 -14.24 26.20 -7.32
C GLU A 167 -13.76 26.96 -6.08
N LEU A 168 -12.57 26.66 -5.55
CA LEU A 168 -11.98 27.40 -4.43
C LEU A 168 -11.61 28.84 -4.83
N GLU A 169 -11.09 29.05 -6.04
CA GLU A 169 -10.77 30.37 -6.59
C GLU A 169 -12.04 31.23 -6.70
N GLU A 170 -13.12 30.67 -7.25
CA GLU A 170 -14.42 31.34 -7.32
C GLU A 170 -14.96 31.72 -5.92
N ASN A 171 -14.84 30.81 -4.95
CA ASN A 171 -15.23 31.10 -3.57
C ASN A 171 -14.35 32.16 -2.89
N LEU A 172 -13.06 32.23 -3.25
CA LEU A 172 -12.14 33.26 -2.75
C LEU A 172 -12.50 34.63 -3.32
N ASP A 173 -12.81 34.72 -4.61
CA ASP A 173 -13.26 35.96 -5.25
C ASP A 173 -14.55 36.49 -4.59
N ASP A 174 -15.52 35.61 -4.33
CA ASP A 174 -16.76 35.93 -3.59
C ASP A 174 -16.49 36.42 -2.17
N ALA A 175 -15.53 35.78 -1.47
CA ALA A 175 -15.14 36.17 -0.12
C ALA A 175 -14.42 37.53 -0.12
N GLU A 176 -13.58 37.80 -1.12
CA GLU A 176 -12.90 39.08 -1.31
C GLU A 176 -13.91 40.21 -1.58
N GLU A 177 -14.91 39.98 -2.44
CA GLU A 177 -15.96 40.97 -2.70
C GLU A 177 -16.73 41.31 -1.41
N LYS A 178 -17.13 40.29 -0.64
CA LYS A 178 -17.81 40.48 0.65
C LYS A 178 -16.95 41.21 1.67
N LEU A 179 -15.66 40.87 1.76
CA LEU A 179 -14.71 41.57 2.61
C LEU A 179 -14.56 43.04 2.17
N GLY A 180 -14.45 43.30 0.87
CA GLY A 180 -14.41 44.65 0.29
C GLY A 180 -15.65 45.47 0.64
N MET A 181 -16.84 44.88 0.57
CA MET A 181 -18.10 45.51 0.98
C MET A 181 -18.12 45.84 2.48
N VAL A 182 -17.69 44.91 3.33
CA VAL A 182 -17.61 45.12 4.79
C VAL A 182 -16.61 46.23 5.10
N MET A 183 -15.43 46.21 4.48
CA MET A 183 -14.40 47.24 4.65
C MET A 183 -14.90 48.61 4.18
N GLY A 184 -15.64 48.67 3.07
CA GLY A 184 -16.29 49.90 2.58
C GLY A 184 -17.35 50.43 3.55
N LYS A 185 -18.18 49.55 4.14
CA LYS A 185 -19.15 49.93 5.17
C LYS A 185 -18.48 50.43 6.46
N LEU A 186 -17.41 49.75 6.91
CA LEU A 186 -16.60 50.18 8.05
C LEU A 186 -15.97 51.55 7.78
N GLY A 187 -15.44 51.78 6.58
CA GLY A 187 -14.90 53.08 6.16
C GLY A 187 -15.95 54.20 6.18
N LYS A 188 -17.18 53.92 5.75
CA LYS A 188 -18.31 54.87 5.85
C LYS A 188 -18.72 55.12 7.30
N MET A 189 -18.86 54.08 8.13
CA MET A 189 -19.17 54.23 9.56
C MET A 189 -18.10 55.03 10.30
N LEU A 190 -16.82 54.76 10.04
CA LEU A 190 -15.70 55.52 10.61
C LEU A 190 -15.70 56.98 10.16
N LYS A 191 -16.11 57.27 8.91
CA LYS A 191 -16.30 58.65 8.43
C LYS A 191 -17.53 59.35 9.03
N THR A 192 -18.51 58.61 9.56
CA THR A 192 -19.77 59.16 10.10
C THR A 192 -19.69 59.44 11.61
N LYS A 193 -18.50 59.84 12.11
CA LYS A 193 -18.42 60.51 13.42
C LYS A 193 -18.73 61.98 13.20
N ASN A 194 -20.00 62.36 13.39
CA ASN A 194 -20.42 63.76 13.34
C ASN A 194 -19.62 64.55 14.39
N LYS A 195 -18.57 65.24 13.96
CA LYS A 195 -17.65 65.99 14.83
C LYS A 195 -18.40 66.93 15.78
N TYR A 196 -19.48 67.51 15.28
CA TYR A 196 -20.39 68.36 16.04
C TYR A 196 -21.11 67.63 17.16
N GLN A 197 -21.61 66.41 16.91
CA GLN A 197 -22.33 65.62 17.92
C GLN A 197 -21.40 65.16 19.04
N LEU A 198 -20.16 64.79 18.70
CA LEU A 198 -19.12 64.50 19.69
C LEU A 198 -18.74 65.75 20.51
N ALA A 199 -18.59 66.91 19.84
CA ALA A 199 -18.31 68.17 20.51
C ALA A 199 -19.44 68.58 21.45
N THR A 200 -20.71 68.37 21.06
CA THR A 200 -21.87 68.63 21.92
C THR A 200 -21.85 67.71 23.15
N ILE A 201 -21.57 66.42 23.00
CA ILE A 201 -21.48 65.47 24.12
C ILE A 201 -20.37 65.87 25.09
N VAL A 202 -19.19 66.22 24.59
CA VAL A 202 -18.06 66.67 25.43
C VAL A 202 -18.42 67.96 26.17
N CYS A 203 -19.03 68.93 25.48
CA CYS A 203 -19.45 70.19 26.10
C CYS A 203 -20.49 69.96 27.22
N LEU A 204 -21.49 69.10 26.97
CA LEU A 204 -22.51 68.72 27.96
C LEU A 204 -21.89 68.01 29.18
N SER A 205 -20.93 67.11 28.95
CA SER A 205 -20.25 66.41 30.05
C SER A 205 -19.44 67.37 30.93
N ILE A 206 -18.75 68.35 30.35
CA ILE A 206 -18.02 69.38 31.09
C ILE A 206 -19.00 70.24 31.91
N ALA A 207 -20.12 70.65 31.31
CA ALA A 207 -21.15 71.43 32.00
C ALA A 207 -21.70 70.70 33.23
N VAL A 208 -21.97 69.38 33.12
CA VAL A 208 -22.43 68.55 34.24
C VAL A 208 -21.36 68.43 35.34
N VAL A 209 -20.09 68.25 34.97
CA VAL A 209 -18.99 68.19 35.94
C VAL A 209 -18.86 69.50 36.72
N ILE A 210 -18.93 70.65 36.03
CA ILE A 210 -18.88 71.97 36.66
C ILE A 210 -20.06 72.15 37.62
N LEU A 211 -21.28 71.78 37.19
CA LEU A 211 -22.47 71.84 38.06
C LEU A 211 -22.30 70.96 39.30
N PHE A 212 -21.74 69.76 39.16
CA PHE A 212 -21.48 68.85 40.28
C PHE A 212 -20.49 69.46 41.28
N PHE A 213 -19.38 70.03 40.80
CA PHE A 213 -18.41 70.71 41.67
C PHE A 213 -19.02 71.92 42.37
N LEU A 214 -19.87 72.70 41.70
CA LEU A 214 -20.52 73.87 42.27
C LEU A 214 -21.50 73.48 43.38
N VAL A 215 -22.29 72.42 43.19
CA VAL A 215 -23.20 71.88 44.21
C VAL A 215 -22.47 71.28 45.40
N VAL A 216 -21.30 70.68 45.21
CA VAL A 216 -20.52 70.11 46.32
C VAL A 216 -19.79 71.20 47.13
N TRP A 217 -19.45 72.33 46.50
CA TRP A 217 -18.76 73.45 47.15
C TRP A 217 -19.69 74.52 47.76
N THR A 218 -20.97 74.49 47.41
CA THR A 218 -22.01 75.36 48.00
C THR A 218 -22.70 74.61 49.13
#